data_AF-A0A8J7HJ71-F1
#
_entry.id   AF-A0A8J7HJ71-F1
#
_cell.length_a   1.000
_cell.length_b   1.000
_cell.length_c   1.000
_cell.angle_alpha   90.00
_cell.angle_beta   90.00
_cell.angle_gamma   90.00
#
_symmetry.space_group_name_H-M   'P 1'
#
loop_
_entity.id
_entity.type
_entity.pdbx_description
1 polymer ?
#
loop_
_entity_poly.entity_id
_entity_poly.type
_entity_poly.pdbx_seq_one_letter_code
_entity_poly.pdbx_strand_id
1 'polypeptide(L)'
;MNNQDKRIPEDIAPEVLELASRYYAHRTQSYSTSELVAAGKEVDIPAEFIQQAILDVQAKHKQQQQQQQRLTHLRQRLLIAAAGVIAALTVWSTWTYNSIQNSNSRVEAAWAQVENQLQRRADLIPNLVNVTQSYAKQEKELVSLLMRSRQAYLQATTPNEKVAATVQVNQAIDRFRDYASLNSQLRSSQLFINLQYELTGTENRLAVERMRYNQAVQAYNQKIQSFPNILVANTLGFEKKEFFQATNTDVPQIPRE
;
A
#
# COMPACT_ATOMS: atom_id res chain seq x y z
N MET A 1 -44.16 -81.42 6.73
CA MET A 1 -43.59 -80.88 5.47
C MET A 1 -42.68 -79.73 5.87
N ASN A 2 -41.43 -80.04 6.23
CA ASN A 2 -40.26 -80.06 5.35
C ASN A 2 -39.90 -78.66 4.85
N ASN A 3 -39.06 -77.96 5.62
CA ASN A 3 -38.42 -76.72 5.20
C ASN A 3 -37.02 -76.58 5.84
N GLN A 4 -36.32 -77.70 6.04
CA GLN A 4 -35.06 -77.74 6.79
C GLN A 4 -33.79 -77.61 5.95
N ASP A 5 -33.85 -77.48 4.63
CA ASP A 5 -32.65 -77.26 3.81
C ASP A 5 -32.92 -76.36 2.59
N LYS A 6 -33.50 -75.17 2.82
CA LYS A 6 -33.43 -74.13 1.77
C LYS A 6 -32.03 -73.55 1.78
N ARG A 7 -31.15 -74.13 0.97
CA ARG A 7 -29.82 -73.59 0.68
C ARG A 7 -29.98 -72.18 0.13
N ILE A 8 -29.32 -71.23 0.80
CA ILE A 8 -29.23 -69.87 0.31
C ILE A 8 -28.38 -69.91 -0.98
N PRO A 9 -28.82 -69.26 -2.08
CA PRO A 9 -28.02 -69.15 -3.30
C PRO A 9 -26.61 -68.59 -3.03
N GLU A 10 -25.61 -69.14 -3.72
CA GLU A 10 -24.18 -68.86 -3.49
C GLU A 10 -23.81 -67.38 -3.78
N ASP A 11 -24.55 -66.73 -4.68
CA ASP A 11 -24.40 -65.33 -5.05
C ASP A 11 -24.83 -64.36 -3.94
N ILE A 12 -25.78 -64.74 -3.09
CA ILE A 12 -26.29 -63.88 -1.99
C ILE A 12 -25.81 -64.32 -0.61
N ALA A 13 -25.29 -65.54 -0.46
CA ALA A 13 -24.86 -66.09 0.83
C ALA A 13 -23.82 -65.21 1.57
N PRO A 14 -22.80 -64.62 0.92
CA PRO A 14 -21.84 -63.74 1.59
C PRO A 14 -22.49 -62.47 2.15
N GLU A 15 -23.39 -61.86 1.39
CA GLU A 15 -24.08 -60.63 1.78
C GLU A 15 -25.06 -60.89 2.94
N VAL A 16 -25.78 -62.02 2.91
CA VAL A 16 -26.66 -62.44 4.00
C VAL A 16 -25.86 -62.69 5.29
N LEU A 17 -24.70 -63.33 5.21
CA LEU A 17 -23.83 -63.57 6.37
C LEU A 17 -23.27 -62.26 6.94
N GLU A 18 -22.88 -61.32 6.08
CA GLU A 18 -22.45 -59.99 6.49
C GLU A 18 -23.58 -59.21 7.19
N LEU A 19 -24.80 -59.24 6.65
CA LEU A 19 -25.92 -58.51 7.24
C LEU A 19 -26.40 -59.13 8.55
N ALA A 20 -26.48 -60.47 8.62
CA ALA A 20 -26.84 -61.19 9.82
C ALA A 20 -25.83 -60.96 10.96
N SER A 21 -24.53 -60.98 10.64
CA SER A 21 -23.48 -60.68 11.61
C SER A 21 -23.53 -59.23 12.10
N ARG A 22 -23.85 -58.26 11.23
CA ARG A 22 -24.10 -56.87 11.65
C ARG A 22 -25.29 -56.75 12.62
N TYR A 23 -26.41 -57.43 12.36
CA TYR A 23 -27.57 -57.40 13.26
C TYR A 23 -27.27 -58.01 14.63
N TYR A 24 -26.54 -59.11 14.65
CA TYR A 24 -26.17 -59.75 15.90
C TYR A 24 -25.15 -58.91 16.69
N ALA A 25 -24.10 -58.39 16.04
CA ALA A 25 -23.11 -57.50 16.67
C ALA A 25 -23.76 -56.23 17.26
N HIS A 26 -24.83 -55.72 16.65
CA HIS A 26 -25.58 -54.58 17.18
C HIS A 26 -26.29 -54.89 18.51
N ARG A 27 -26.70 -56.14 18.73
CA ARG A 27 -27.36 -56.60 19.96
C ARG A 27 -26.35 -56.98 21.06
N THR A 28 -25.18 -57.52 20.71
CA THR A 28 -24.16 -58.03 21.67
C THR A 28 -22.91 -57.16 21.81
N GLN A 29 -22.84 -56.05 21.06
CA GLN A 29 -21.78 -55.03 21.08
C GLN A 29 -20.37 -55.46 20.60
N SER A 30 -20.05 -56.75 20.42
CA SER A 30 -18.84 -57.22 19.70
C SER A 30 -18.85 -58.75 19.51
N TYR A 31 -17.89 -59.28 18.74
CA TYR A 31 -17.56 -60.71 18.67
C TYR A 31 -16.13 -60.94 19.18
N SER A 32 -15.92 -61.97 19.99
CA SER A 32 -14.58 -62.48 20.30
C SER A 32 -14.03 -63.36 19.18
N THR A 33 -12.71 -63.47 19.09
CA THR A 33 -12.03 -64.33 18.11
C THR A 33 -12.44 -65.81 18.25
N SER A 34 -12.65 -66.27 19.48
CA SER A 34 -13.12 -67.63 19.78
C SER A 34 -14.55 -67.88 19.33
N GLU A 35 -15.45 -66.90 19.47
CA GLU A 35 -16.85 -67.02 19.02
C GLU A 35 -16.94 -67.06 17.50
N LEU A 36 -16.11 -66.28 16.79
CA LEU A 36 -16.06 -66.31 15.33
C LEU A 36 -15.57 -67.66 14.79
N VAL A 37 -14.55 -68.25 15.44
CA VAL A 37 -14.04 -69.58 15.07
C VAL A 37 -15.05 -70.68 15.39
N ALA A 38 -15.76 -70.58 16.52
CA ALA A 38 -16.82 -71.52 16.88
C ALA A 38 -18.01 -71.44 15.90
N ALA A 39 -18.43 -70.23 15.52
CA ALA A 39 -19.50 -70.02 14.53
C ALA A 39 -19.09 -70.48 13.13
N GLY A 40 -17.83 -70.26 12.72
CA GLY A 40 -17.32 -70.75 11.44
C GLY A 40 -17.25 -72.27 11.36
N LYS A 41 -16.98 -72.95 12.48
CA LYS A 41 -16.99 -74.41 12.58
C LYS A 41 -18.37 -75.03 12.30
N GLU A 42 -19.47 -74.32 12.61
CA GLU A 42 -20.83 -74.77 12.31
C GLU A 42 -21.18 -74.71 10.82
N VAL A 43 -20.42 -73.93 10.03
CA VAL A 43 -20.61 -73.74 8.58
C VAL A 43 -19.42 -74.33 7.80
N ASP A 44 -18.67 -75.24 8.40
CA ASP A 44 -17.48 -75.91 7.82
C ASP A 44 -16.37 -74.95 7.32
N ILE A 45 -16.25 -73.74 7.88
CA ILE A 45 -15.19 -72.79 7.56
C ILE A 45 -13.95 -73.09 8.42
N PRO A 46 -12.78 -73.41 7.81
CA PRO A 46 -11.55 -73.63 8.57
C PRO A 46 -11.10 -72.41 9.38
N ALA A 47 -10.62 -72.64 10.60
CA ALA A 47 -10.18 -71.57 11.51
C ALA A 47 -9.06 -70.68 10.94
N GLU A 48 -8.23 -71.21 10.04
CA GLU A 48 -7.15 -70.49 9.37
C GLU A 48 -7.68 -69.33 8.51
N PHE A 49 -8.76 -69.54 7.75
CA PHE A 49 -9.35 -68.49 6.91
C PHE A 49 -9.99 -67.37 7.74
N ILE A 50 -10.56 -67.70 8.90
CA ILE A 50 -11.14 -66.71 9.82
C ILE A 50 -10.04 -65.83 10.42
N GLN A 51 -8.91 -66.44 10.82
CA GLN A 51 -7.75 -65.68 11.31
C GLN A 51 -7.15 -64.79 10.23
N GLN A 52 -7.01 -65.30 8.99
CA GLN A 52 -6.53 -64.51 7.86
C GLN A 52 -7.47 -63.33 7.56
N ALA A 53 -8.79 -63.55 7.54
CA ALA A 53 -9.77 -62.50 7.32
C ALA A 53 -9.70 -61.41 8.42
N ILE A 54 -9.52 -61.79 9.69
CA ILE A 54 -9.33 -60.83 10.79
C ILE A 54 -8.06 -60.00 10.56
N LEU A 55 -6.94 -60.63 10.20
CA LEU A 55 -5.68 -59.94 9.92
C LEU A 55 -5.82 -58.96 8.75
N ASP A 56 -6.45 -59.37 7.66
CA ASP A 56 -6.66 -58.54 6.47
C ASP A 56 -7.58 -57.34 6.76
N VAL A 57 -8.68 -57.55 7.47
CA VAL A 57 -9.60 -56.48 7.88
C VAL A 57 -8.91 -55.50 8.84
N GLN A 58 -8.15 -56.00 9.82
CA GLN A 58 -7.37 -55.15 10.72
C GLN A 58 -6.28 -54.37 9.98
N ALA A 59 -5.58 -54.98 9.03
CA ALA A 59 -4.59 -54.32 8.20
C ALA A 59 -5.24 -53.21 7.36
N LYS A 60 -6.39 -53.48 6.74
CA LYS A 60 -7.16 -52.49 5.97
C LYS A 60 -7.62 -51.33 6.84
N HIS A 61 -8.15 -51.58 8.04
CA HIS A 61 -8.53 -50.53 8.99
C HIS A 61 -7.31 -49.71 9.45
N LYS A 62 -6.18 -50.35 9.76
CA LYS A 62 -4.93 -49.64 10.09
C LYS A 62 -4.46 -48.76 8.92
N GLN A 63 -4.50 -49.29 7.70
CA GLN A 63 -4.14 -48.53 6.50
C GLN A 63 -5.10 -47.35 6.26
N GLN A 64 -6.40 -47.55 6.40
CA GLN A 64 -7.41 -46.49 6.28
C GLN A 64 -7.23 -45.42 7.36
N GLN A 65 -7.00 -45.80 8.61
CA GLN A 65 -6.72 -44.88 9.70
C GLN A 65 -5.44 -44.08 9.46
N GLN A 66 -4.36 -44.75 9.02
CA GLN A 66 -3.11 -44.06 8.66
C GLN A 66 -3.30 -43.11 7.48
N GLN A 67 -4.09 -43.49 6.46
CA GLN A 67 -4.41 -42.59 5.34
C GLN A 67 -5.21 -41.38 5.82
N GLN A 68 -6.23 -41.57 6.65
CA GLN A 68 -7.01 -40.48 7.23
C GLN A 68 -6.13 -39.54 8.07
N GLN A 69 -5.27 -40.08 8.94
CA GLN A 69 -4.31 -39.30 9.72
C GLN A 69 -3.32 -38.53 8.84
N ARG A 70 -2.80 -39.14 7.76
CA ARG A 70 -1.93 -38.44 6.81
C ARG A 70 -2.65 -37.26 6.17
N LEU A 71 -3.90 -37.44 5.72
CA LEU A 71 -4.68 -36.38 5.10
C LEU A 71 -4.99 -35.24 6.08
N THR A 72 -5.32 -35.54 7.35
CA THR A 72 -5.56 -34.50 8.36
C THR A 72 -4.30 -33.72 8.68
N HIS A 73 -3.15 -34.40 8.83
CA HIS A 73 -1.86 -33.73 9.03
C HIS A 73 -1.45 -32.87 7.83
N LEU A 74 -1.67 -33.32 6.60
CA LEU A 74 -1.41 -32.52 5.40
C LEU A 74 -2.30 -31.27 5.36
N ARG A 75 -3.60 -31.40 5.61
CA ARG A 75 -4.53 -30.26 5.70
C ARG A 75 -4.11 -29.28 6.78
N GLN A 76 -3.76 -29.75 7.97
CA GLN A 76 -3.31 -28.90 9.07
C GLN A 76 -2.02 -28.15 8.72
N ARG A 77 -1.05 -28.83 8.09
CA ARG A 77 0.19 -28.19 7.61
C ARG A 77 -0.09 -27.12 6.55
N LEU A 78 -1.00 -27.38 5.61
CA LEU A 78 -1.41 -26.40 4.60
C LEU A 78 -2.11 -25.19 5.24
N LEU A 79 -2.97 -25.39 6.23
CA LEU A 79 -3.63 -24.29 6.95
C LEU A 79 -2.62 -23.43 7.72
N ILE A 80 -1.66 -24.05 8.40
CA ILE A 80 -0.58 -23.35 9.11
C ILE A 80 0.28 -22.57 8.11
N ALA A 81 0.65 -23.19 6.98
CA ALA A 81 1.41 -22.51 5.94
C ALA A 81 0.65 -21.31 5.35
N ALA A 82 -0.65 -21.47 5.05
CA ALA A 82 -1.50 -20.40 4.54
C ALA A 82 -1.63 -19.25 5.56
N ALA A 83 -1.86 -19.56 6.84
CA ALA A 83 -1.91 -18.57 7.91
C ALA A 83 -0.58 -17.82 8.06
N GLY A 84 0.56 -18.52 7.95
CA GLY A 84 1.88 -17.92 7.97
C GLY A 84 2.11 -16.96 6.81
N VAL A 85 1.69 -17.32 5.59
CA VAL A 85 1.77 -16.45 4.41
C VAL A 85 0.91 -15.19 4.60
N ILE A 86 -0.32 -15.34 5.09
CA ILE A 86 -1.21 -14.19 5.35
C ILE A 86 -0.58 -13.26 6.40
N ALA A 87 -0.05 -13.79 7.50
CA ALA A 87 0.62 -13.00 8.53
C ALA A 87 1.87 -12.27 7.99
N ALA A 88 2.66 -12.91 7.12
CA ALA A 88 3.80 -12.27 6.48
C ALA A 88 3.37 -11.11 5.56
N LEU A 89 2.31 -11.30 4.77
CA LEU A 89 1.78 -10.28 3.87
C LEU A 89 1.21 -9.06 4.63
N THR A 90 0.54 -9.27 5.76
CA THR A 90 -0.01 -8.16 6.57
C THR A 90 1.09 -7.33 7.23
N VAL A 91 2.11 -7.99 7.80
CA VAL A 91 3.29 -7.30 8.37
C VAL A 91 4.03 -6.51 7.30
N TRP A 92 4.29 -7.14 6.14
CA TRP A 92 4.96 -6.49 5.02
C TRP A 92 4.18 -5.28 4.48
N SER A 93 2.86 -5.42 4.31
CA SER A 93 2.00 -4.34 3.82
C SER A 93 1.98 -3.15 4.79
N THR A 94 1.90 -3.42 6.10
CA THR A 94 1.88 -2.39 7.15
C THR A 94 3.21 -1.64 7.21
N TRP A 95 4.33 -2.35 7.12
CA TRP A 95 5.66 -1.73 7.08
C TRP A 95 5.84 -0.87 5.83
N THR A 96 5.43 -1.37 4.67
CA THR A 96 5.48 -0.66 3.40
C THR A 96 4.62 0.60 3.41
N TYR A 97 3.38 0.50 3.91
CA TYR A 97 2.47 1.63 4.07
C TYR A 97 3.11 2.75 4.90
N ASN A 98 3.60 2.43 6.10
CA ASN A 98 4.26 3.40 6.98
C ASN A 98 5.49 4.04 6.32
N SER A 99 6.23 3.24 5.56
CA SER A 99 7.41 3.69 4.81
C SER A 99 7.05 4.69 3.71
N ILE A 100 5.97 4.45 2.95
CA ILE A 100 5.45 5.37 1.94
C ILE A 100 4.89 6.63 2.60
N GLN A 101 4.09 6.48 3.66
CA GLN A 101 3.50 7.61 4.39
C GLN A 101 4.55 8.55 4.97
N ASN A 102 5.62 8.01 5.55
CA ASN A 102 6.75 8.82 6.01
C ASN A 102 7.42 9.59 4.84
N SER A 103 7.51 8.98 3.66
CA SER A 103 8.02 9.67 2.48
C SER A 103 7.07 10.77 2.00
N ASN A 104 5.75 10.55 2.09
CA ASN A 104 4.73 11.56 1.80
C ASN A 104 4.86 12.76 2.74
N SER A 105 4.96 12.53 4.05
CA SER A 105 5.13 13.60 5.04
C SER A 105 6.43 14.39 4.85
N ARG A 106 7.50 13.77 4.35
CA ARG A 106 8.73 14.50 3.98
C ARG A 106 8.51 15.46 2.81
N VAL A 107 7.68 15.08 1.83
CA VAL A 107 7.32 15.96 0.72
C VAL A 107 6.48 17.13 1.23
N GLU A 108 5.51 16.88 2.10
CA GLU A 108 4.67 17.93 2.72
C GLU A 108 5.51 18.90 3.56
N ALA A 109 6.45 18.39 4.35
CA ALA A 109 7.36 19.22 5.13
C ALA A 109 8.26 20.08 4.23
N ALA A 110 8.79 19.53 3.13
CA ALA A 110 9.59 20.29 2.17
C ALA A 110 8.74 21.34 1.44
N TRP A 111 7.49 21.02 1.11
CA TRP A 111 6.55 21.97 0.52
C TRP A 111 6.28 23.16 1.45
N ALA A 112 6.05 22.89 2.74
CA ALA A 112 5.85 23.96 3.73
C ALA A 112 7.05 24.92 3.79
N GLN A 113 8.28 24.44 3.59
CA GLN A 113 9.46 25.32 3.52
C GLN A 113 9.46 26.20 2.28
N VAL A 114 9.07 25.66 1.12
CA VAL A 114 8.89 26.45 -0.10
C VAL A 114 7.85 27.54 0.13
N GLU A 115 6.69 27.16 0.68
CA GLU A 115 5.58 28.07 0.97
C GLU A 115 5.98 29.19 1.93
N ASN A 116 6.78 28.90 2.96
CA ASN A 116 7.31 29.91 3.87
C ASN A 116 8.14 30.98 3.13
N GLN A 117 8.97 30.58 2.15
CA GLN A 117 9.75 31.55 1.38
C GLN A 117 8.88 32.35 0.40
N LEU A 118 7.86 31.72 -0.19
CA LEU A 118 6.89 32.40 -1.04
C LEU A 118 6.08 33.44 -0.26
N GLN A 119 5.61 33.07 0.93
CA GLN A 119 4.92 33.96 1.86
C GLN A 119 5.81 35.14 2.25
N ARG A 120 7.06 34.88 2.65
CA ARG A 120 8.02 35.93 2.98
C ARG A 120 8.20 36.93 1.84
N ARG A 121 8.26 36.45 0.60
CA ARG A 121 8.38 37.32 -0.58
C ARG A 121 7.16 38.21 -0.76
N ALA A 122 5.95 37.68 -0.56
CA ALA A 122 4.72 38.47 -0.57
C ALA A 122 4.63 39.47 0.60
N ASP A 123 5.21 39.14 1.75
CA ASP A 123 5.27 40.00 2.94
C ASP A 123 6.27 41.15 2.80
N LEU A 124 7.19 41.10 1.84
CA LEU A 124 8.06 42.23 1.50
C LEU A 124 7.38 43.28 0.61
N ILE A 125 6.25 42.95 -0.02
CA ILE A 125 5.54 43.86 -0.94
C ILE A 125 5.13 45.18 -0.27
N PRO A 126 4.59 45.22 0.95
CA PRO A 126 4.28 46.49 1.62
C PRO A 126 5.50 47.41 1.75
N ASN A 127 6.69 46.85 1.97
CA ASN A 127 7.92 47.64 2.02
C ASN A 127 8.30 48.18 0.63
N LEU A 128 8.10 47.39 -0.44
CA LEU A 128 8.26 47.86 -1.81
C LEU A 128 7.29 49.00 -2.15
N VAL A 129 6.04 48.90 -1.69
CA VAL A 129 5.04 49.96 -1.83
C VAL A 129 5.49 51.23 -1.10
N ASN A 130 5.94 51.13 0.15
CA ASN A 130 6.41 52.28 0.94
C ASN A 130 7.60 52.99 0.27
N VAL A 131 8.56 52.23 -0.25
CA VAL A 131 9.72 52.78 -0.97
C VAL A 131 9.29 53.43 -2.28
N THR A 132 8.41 52.78 -3.05
CA THR A 132 7.84 53.36 -4.29
C THR A 132 7.10 54.66 -3.99
N GLN A 133 6.24 54.70 -2.97
CA GLN A 133 5.53 55.92 -2.59
C GLN A 133 6.46 57.05 -2.11
N SER A 134 7.62 56.71 -1.54
CA SER A 134 8.58 57.71 -1.04
C SER A 134 9.40 58.34 -2.16
N TYR A 135 9.82 57.55 -3.15
CA TYR A 135 10.75 57.98 -4.21
C TYR A 135 10.13 58.07 -5.62
N ALA A 136 8.91 57.57 -5.79
CA ALA A 136 8.22 57.41 -7.07
C ALA A 136 6.72 57.77 -6.93
N LYS A 137 6.43 58.94 -6.34
CA LYS A 137 5.06 59.38 -6.02
C LYS A 137 4.08 59.37 -7.20
N GLN A 138 4.59 59.46 -8.43
CA GLN A 138 3.79 59.46 -9.66
C GLN A 138 3.48 58.03 -10.18
N GLU A 139 4.18 57.00 -9.69
CA GLU A 139 4.04 55.60 -10.12
C GLU A 139 2.88 54.86 -9.44
N LYS A 140 1.67 55.36 -9.65
CA LYS A 140 0.45 54.77 -9.08
C LYS A 140 0.17 53.36 -9.62
N GLU A 141 0.51 53.12 -10.89
CA GLU A 141 0.31 51.82 -11.53
C GLU A 141 1.19 50.73 -10.90
N LEU A 142 2.46 51.05 -10.63
CA LEU A 142 3.39 50.12 -9.97
C LEU A 142 2.94 49.77 -8.55
N VAL A 143 2.51 50.77 -7.77
CA VAL A 143 1.95 50.54 -6.43
C VAL A 143 0.70 49.65 -6.51
N SER A 144 -0.20 49.92 -7.46
CA SER A 144 -1.40 49.11 -7.64
C SER A 144 -1.06 47.67 -8.04
N LEU A 145 -0.10 47.47 -8.94
CA LEU A 145 0.37 46.15 -9.36
C LEU A 145 0.92 45.35 -8.18
N LEU A 146 1.80 45.97 -7.38
CA LEU A 146 2.37 45.36 -6.17
C LEU A 146 1.27 44.95 -5.18
N MET A 147 0.34 45.85 -4.88
CA MET A 147 -0.77 45.54 -3.97
C MET A 147 -1.67 44.41 -4.50
N ARG A 148 -1.99 44.42 -5.80
CA ARG A 148 -2.82 43.37 -6.44
C ARG A 148 -2.12 42.02 -6.44
N SER A 149 -0.82 41.97 -6.75
CA SER A 149 -0.08 40.70 -6.74
C SER A 149 -0.01 40.10 -5.34
N ARG A 150 0.15 40.94 -4.30
CA ARG A 150 0.07 40.49 -2.90
C ARG A 150 -1.31 39.93 -2.58
N GLN A 151 -2.36 40.66 -2.96
CA GLN A 151 -3.74 40.25 -2.69
C GLN A 151 -4.07 38.91 -3.38
N ALA A 152 -3.65 38.74 -4.62
CA ALA A 152 -3.80 37.47 -5.34
C ALA A 152 -3.11 36.31 -4.62
N TYR A 153 -1.92 36.53 -4.07
CA TYR A 153 -1.21 35.52 -3.28
C TYR A 153 -1.92 35.18 -1.97
N LEU A 154 -2.43 36.17 -1.25
CA LEU A 154 -3.17 35.95 0.02
C LEU A 154 -4.54 35.28 -0.19
N GLN A 155 -5.14 35.45 -1.36
CA GLN A 155 -6.41 34.81 -1.72
C GLN A 155 -6.23 33.35 -2.20
N ALA A 156 -5.02 32.96 -2.59
CA ALA A 156 -4.72 31.60 -3.01
C ALA A 156 -4.74 30.63 -1.82
N THR A 157 -5.54 29.56 -1.94
CA THR A 157 -5.76 28.57 -0.88
C THR A 157 -5.07 27.25 -1.16
N THR A 158 -5.00 26.84 -2.42
CA THR A 158 -4.35 25.58 -2.82
C THR A 158 -2.88 25.77 -3.17
N PRO A 159 -2.03 24.72 -3.06
CA PRO A 159 -0.64 24.77 -3.50
C PRO A 159 -0.48 25.31 -4.94
N ASN A 160 -1.32 24.83 -5.87
CA ASN A 160 -1.28 25.23 -7.27
C ASN A 160 -1.68 26.70 -7.46
N GLU A 161 -2.71 27.17 -6.75
CA GLU A 161 -3.08 28.59 -6.75
C GLU A 161 -1.94 29.47 -6.21
N LYS A 162 -1.25 29.03 -5.15
CA LYS A 162 -0.13 29.78 -4.57
C LYS A 162 1.07 29.87 -5.52
N VAL A 163 1.36 28.79 -6.27
CA VAL A 163 2.37 28.82 -7.34
C VAL A 163 1.97 29.80 -8.43
N ALA A 164 0.72 29.73 -8.90
CA ALA A 164 0.23 30.64 -9.93
C ALA A 164 0.26 32.11 -9.48
N ALA A 165 -0.15 32.40 -8.25
CA ALA A 165 -0.10 33.75 -7.68
C ALA A 165 1.34 34.26 -7.47
N THR A 166 2.29 33.35 -7.18
CA THR A 166 3.72 33.69 -7.09
C THR A 166 4.27 34.25 -8.40
N VAL A 167 3.79 33.75 -9.55
CA VAL A 167 4.19 34.30 -10.86
C VAL A 167 3.84 35.78 -10.95
N GLN A 168 2.66 36.18 -10.46
CA GLN A 168 2.24 37.58 -10.44
C GLN A 168 3.10 38.43 -9.48
N VAL A 169 3.43 37.88 -8.30
CA VAL A 169 4.35 38.53 -7.35
C VAL A 169 5.72 38.76 -7.97
N ASN A 170 6.26 37.76 -8.68
CA ASN A 170 7.55 37.89 -9.35
C ASN A 170 7.52 38.97 -10.43
N GLN A 171 6.50 38.95 -11.29
CA GLN A 171 6.32 39.97 -12.32
C GLN A 171 6.22 41.39 -11.73
N ALA A 172 5.51 41.57 -10.61
CA ALA A 172 5.40 42.85 -9.94
C ALA A 172 6.75 43.34 -9.37
N ILE A 173 7.51 42.42 -8.77
CA ILE A 173 8.85 42.72 -8.24
C ILE A 173 9.83 43.06 -9.37
N ASP A 174 9.75 42.35 -10.50
CA ASP A 174 10.61 42.62 -11.65
C ASP A 174 10.30 43.99 -12.27
N ARG A 175 9.02 44.36 -12.41
CA ARG A 175 8.65 45.73 -12.81
C ARG A 175 9.15 46.80 -11.83
N PHE A 176 9.14 46.51 -10.53
CA PHE A 176 9.71 47.41 -9.53
C PHE A 176 11.22 47.57 -9.71
N ARG A 177 11.95 46.48 -9.99
CA ARG A 177 13.40 46.52 -10.25
C ARG A 177 13.72 47.30 -11.52
N ASP A 178 12.95 47.10 -12.58
CA ASP A 178 13.10 47.84 -13.83
C ASP A 178 12.93 49.34 -13.60
N TYR A 179 11.86 49.73 -12.88
CA TYR A 179 11.67 51.12 -12.50
C TYR A 179 12.83 51.66 -11.65
N ALA A 180 13.28 50.90 -10.64
CA ALA A 180 14.39 51.30 -9.79
C ALA A 180 15.71 51.47 -10.56
N SER A 181 15.91 50.71 -11.64
CA SER A 181 17.09 50.84 -12.49
C SER A 181 17.19 52.19 -13.20
N LEU A 182 16.03 52.78 -13.53
CA LEU A 182 15.91 54.09 -14.19
C LEU A 182 15.97 55.27 -13.21
N ASN A 183 15.87 55.01 -11.90
CA ASN A 183 15.75 56.04 -10.85
C ASN A 183 16.97 56.04 -9.92
N SER A 184 17.96 56.88 -10.23
CA SER A 184 19.23 56.95 -9.49
C SER A 184 19.06 57.20 -7.98
N GLN A 185 18.18 58.13 -7.60
CA GLN A 185 17.91 58.48 -6.20
C GLN A 185 17.33 57.30 -5.39
N LEU A 186 16.40 56.55 -6.01
CA LEU A 186 15.83 55.35 -5.41
C LEU A 186 16.90 54.26 -5.23
N ARG A 187 17.70 54.03 -6.27
CA ARG A 187 18.77 53.03 -6.29
C ARG A 187 19.83 53.25 -5.21
N SER A 188 20.15 54.52 -4.91
CA SER A 188 21.10 54.87 -3.84
C SER A 188 20.48 54.88 -2.44
N SER A 189 19.16 54.73 -2.30
CA SER A 189 18.52 54.76 -0.99
C SER A 189 18.86 53.52 -0.17
N GLN A 190 19.21 53.71 1.10
CA GLN A 190 19.52 52.59 1.99
C GLN A 190 18.31 51.63 2.15
N LEU A 191 17.09 52.16 2.11
CA LEU A 191 15.86 51.37 2.16
C LEU A 191 15.74 50.41 0.96
N PHE A 192 16.01 50.89 -0.26
CA PHE A 192 16.01 50.06 -1.46
C PHE A 192 17.11 48.99 -1.41
N ILE A 193 18.32 49.39 -1.03
CA ILE A 193 19.47 48.47 -0.91
C ILE A 193 19.15 47.34 0.07
N ASN A 194 18.60 47.67 1.25
CA ASN A 194 18.19 46.68 2.25
C ASN A 194 17.10 45.73 1.71
N LEU A 195 16.09 46.26 1.01
CA LEU A 195 15.03 45.42 0.42
C LEU A 195 15.55 44.50 -0.68
N GLN A 196 16.49 44.97 -1.49
CA GLN A 196 17.11 44.14 -2.51
C GLN A 196 17.90 42.99 -1.86
N TYR A 197 18.59 43.23 -0.74
CA TYR A 197 19.24 42.15 0.02
C TYR A 197 18.22 41.14 0.58
N GLU A 198 17.09 41.59 1.13
CA GLU A 198 16.05 40.70 1.64
C GLU A 198 15.39 39.87 0.52
N LEU A 199 15.10 40.50 -0.63
CA LEU A 199 14.54 39.81 -1.80
C LEU A 199 15.50 38.78 -2.38
N THR A 200 16.77 39.14 -2.58
CA THR A 200 17.80 38.22 -3.07
C THR A 200 18.02 37.08 -2.08
N GLY A 201 18.07 37.37 -0.78
CA GLY A 201 18.18 36.35 0.26
C GLY A 201 17.00 35.38 0.27
N THR A 202 15.79 35.89 0.04
CA THR A 202 14.57 35.06 -0.07
C THR A 202 14.59 34.19 -1.33
N GLU A 203 15.01 34.74 -2.49
CA GLU A 203 15.17 33.98 -3.73
C GLU A 203 16.19 32.84 -3.59
N ASN A 204 17.36 33.13 -3.01
CA ASN A 204 18.41 32.13 -2.82
C ASN A 204 17.92 30.97 -1.93
N ARG A 205 17.18 31.27 -0.85
CA ARG A 205 16.57 30.24 0.00
C ARG A 205 15.49 29.47 -0.74
N LEU A 206 14.62 30.16 -1.48
CA LEU A 206 13.57 29.53 -2.28
C LEU A 206 14.14 28.56 -3.31
N ALA A 207 15.25 28.90 -3.98
CA ALA A 207 15.93 28.01 -4.91
C ALA A 207 16.38 26.70 -4.24
N VAL A 208 16.97 26.80 -3.04
CA VAL A 208 17.39 25.64 -2.24
C VAL A 208 16.19 24.80 -1.80
N GLU A 209 15.12 25.43 -1.29
CA GLU A 209 13.92 24.71 -0.83
C GLU A 209 13.18 24.04 -1.99
N ARG A 210 13.13 24.66 -3.18
CA ARG A 210 12.59 24.03 -4.39
C ARG A 210 13.37 22.77 -4.78
N MET A 211 14.69 22.84 -4.73
CA MET A 211 15.54 21.66 -4.97
C MET A 211 15.25 20.55 -3.95
N ARG A 212 15.18 20.89 -2.66
CA ARG A 212 14.87 19.91 -1.58
C ARG A 212 13.50 19.29 -1.75
N TYR A 213 12.49 20.09 -2.10
CA TYR A 213 11.15 19.60 -2.41
C TYR A 213 11.18 18.63 -3.59
N ASN A 214 11.85 18.99 -4.69
CA ASN A 214 11.96 18.12 -5.86
C ASN A 214 12.69 16.81 -5.54
N GLN A 215 13.74 16.84 -4.72
CA GLN A 215 14.41 15.63 -4.24
C GLN A 215 13.48 14.74 -3.40
N ALA A 216 12.68 15.33 -2.52
CA ALA A 216 11.70 14.58 -1.73
C ALA A 216 10.60 13.96 -2.63
N VAL A 217 10.10 14.72 -3.61
CA VAL A 217 9.13 14.25 -4.61
C VAL A 217 9.71 13.11 -5.43
N GLN A 218 10.96 13.22 -5.88
CA GLN A 218 11.65 12.16 -6.62
C GLN A 218 11.73 10.87 -5.78
N ALA A 219 12.20 10.98 -4.54
CA ALA A 219 12.34 9.84 -3.64
C ALA A 219 10.97 9.17 -3.36
N TYR A 220 9.93 9.97 -3.12
CA TYR A 220 8.56 9.48 -2.94
C TYR A 220 8.03 8.79 -4.20
N ASN A 221 8.12 9.45 -5.36
CA ASN A 221 7.65 8.92 -6.64
C ASN A 221 8.36 7.62 -7.03
N GLN A 222 9.67 7.54 -6.81
CA GLN A 222 10.43 6.31 -7.02
C GLN A 222 9.96 5.22 -6.05
N LYS A 223 9.73 5.55 -4.78
CA LYS A 223 9.31 4.58 -3.76
C LYS A 223 7.96 3.94 -4.05
N ILE A 224 6.98 4.70 -4.55
CA ILE A 224 5.66 4.17 -4.91
C ILE A 224 5.67 3.41 -6.24
N GLN A 225 6.67 3.64 -7.11
CA GLN A 225 6.81 2.96 -8.40
C GLN A 225 7.71 1.72 -8.33
N SER A 226 8.46 1.53 -7.24
CA SER A 226 9.39 0.42 -7.10
C SER A 226 8.69 -0.87 -6.65
N PHE A 227 9.07 -2.01 -7.20
CA PHE A 227 8.65 -3.31 -6.68
C PHE A 227 9.40 -3.62 -5.36
N PRO A 228 8.75 -4.17 -4.32
CA PRO A 228 7.35 -4.63 -4.28
C PRO A 228 6.34 -3.55 -3.82
N ASN A 229 6.79 -2.34 -3.48
CA ASN A 229 5.95 -1.26 -2.94
C ASN A 229 4.80 -0.86 -3.88
N ILE A 230 4.97 -0.95 -5.20
CA ILE A 230 3.95 -0.61 -6.19
C ILE A 230 2.62 -1.36 -5.98
N LEU A 231 2.66 -2.59 -5.46
CA LEU A 231 1.47 -3.38 -5.16
C LEU A 231 0.65 -2.76 -4.02
N VAL A 232 1.33 -2.25 -3.00
CA VAL A 232 0.71 -1.58 -1.85
C VAL A 232 0.29 -0.15 -2.24
N ALA A 233 1.13 0.54 -3.02
CA ALA A 233 0.87 1.89 -3.47
C ALA A 233 -0.43 1.99 -4.30
N ASN A 234 -0.58 1.10 -5.29
CA ASN A 234 -1.75 1.09 -6.16
C ASN A 234 -3.04 0.67 -5.43
N THR A 235 -2.95 -0.28 -4.49
CA THR A 235 -4.14 -0.76 -3.75
C THR A 235 -4.63 0.24 -2.71
N LEU A 236 -3.73 1.06 -2.15
CA LEU A 236 -4.06 2.04 -1.11
C LEU A 236 -4.15 3.49 -1.64
N GLY A 237 -4.08 3.70 -2.95
CA GLY A 237 -4.32 5.00 -3.58
C GLY A 237 -3.18 6.02 -3.45
N PHE A 238 -1.93 5.58 -3.32
CA PHE A 238 -0.78 6.49 -3.32
C PHE A 238 -0.45 6.95 -4.74
N GLU A 239 -0.69 8.23 -5.02
CA GLU A 239 -0.45 8.82 -6.33
C GLU A 239 0.90 9.54 -6.40
N LYS A 240 1.40 9.73 -7.64
CA LYS A 240 2.63 10.51 -7.89
C LYS A 240 2.39 11.98 -7.55
N LYS A 241 3.42 12.61 -6.99
CA LYS A 241 3.43 14.06 -6.75
C LYS A 241 4.15 14.77 -7.88
N GLU A 242 3.70 15.98 -8.18
CA GLU A 242 4.32 16.82 -9.19
C GLU A 242 5.60 17.48 -8.66
N PHE A 243 6.57 17.66 -9.55
CA PHE A 243 7.75 18.46 -9.25
C PHE A 243 7.41 19.94 -9.28
N PHE A 244 8.09 20.73 -8.45
CA PHE A 244 8.11 22.17 -8.59
C PHE A 244 8.87 22.52 -9.87
N GLN A 245 8.14 22.91 -10.92
CA GLN A 245 8.72 23.38 -12.16
C GLN A 245 9.08 24.86 -12.02
N ALA A 246 10.28 25.24 -12.47
CA ALA A 246 10.57 26.64 -12.72
C ALA A 246 9.69 27.06 -13.89
N THR A 247 8.76 27.99 -13.67
CA THR A 247 8.08 28.70 -14.76
C THR A 247 9.18 29.26 -15.66
N ASN A 248 9.29 28.76 -16.90
CA ASN A 248 10.36 28.95 -17.90
C ASN A 248 11.41 27.83 -17.99
N THR A 249 10.98 26.61 -18.29
CA THR A 249 11.85 25.71 -19.05
C THR A 249 10.99 24.98 -20.07
N ASP A 250 11.09 25.40 -21.33
CA ASP A 250 10.92 24.50 -22.47
C ASP A 250 11.91 23.35 -22.23
N VAL A 251 11.48 22.32 -21.52
CA VAL A 251 12.27 21.11 -21.35
C VAL A 251 12.34 20.48 -22.73
N PRO A 252 13.52 20.36 -23.36
CA PRO A 252 13.65 19.66 -24.62
C PRO A 252 13.09 18.25 -24.41
N GLN A 253 12.06 17.89 -25.17
CA GLN A 253 11.57 16.52 -25.18
C GLN A 253 12.71 15.66 -25.69
N ILE A 254 13.37 14.92 -24.77
CA ILE A 254 14.34 13.91 -25.15
C ILE A 254 13.54 12.87 -25.95
N PRO A 255 13.84 12.68 -27.25
CA PRO A 255 13.17 11.67 -28.05
C PRO A 255 13.38 10.32 -27.36
N ARG A 256 12.30 9.58 -27.13
CA ARG A 256 12.42 8.19 -26.70
C ARG A 256 12.87 7.41 -27.94
N GLU A 257 14.09 6.87 -27.90
CA GLU A 257 14.57 5.86 -28.85
C GLU A 257 13.75 4.57 -28.74
#